data_AF-A0A536DLH4-F1
#
_entry.id   AF-A0A536DLH4-F1
#
_cell.length_a   1.000
_cell.length_b   1.000
_cell.length_c   1.000
_cell.angle_alpha   90.00
_cell.angle_beta   90.00
_cell.angle_gamma   90.00
#
_symmetry.space_group_name_H-M   'P 1'
#
loop_
_entity.id
_entity.type
_entity.pdbx_description
1 polymer ?
#
loop_
_entity_poly.entity_id
_entity_poly.type
_entity_poly.pdbx_seq_one_letter_code
_entity_poly.pdbx_strand_id
1 'polypeptide(L)'
;IFRSVRPEVVFHAAAHKHLPLLERHPSEGVKSNVLGTKTLVGAALETGVERFILISTDKAADPVSILGATKRIAEMVVQSRSGASTRFASVRFGNVLGSRGSFLHVLSEQIENGEAVTVTHPEVTRFFMTVEEAVGLVIEAASMAEAGETFVLDMGEPVRIVDLVHTYAAQMHVRPERVEIRFTGLRPGEKLDEDLFSKTEERVVTAHPKIMATVPRPLPADFADRVDALLFAAGANRPIHEIKRYLSFVLPEYHAAAEPAIANGYFNFPYPDDF
;
A
#
# COMPACT_ATOMS: atom_id res chain seq x y z
N ILE A 1 -6.08 11.04 -23.29
CA ILE A 1 -6.93 10.02 -22.62
C ILE A 1 -8.17 10.66 -22.01
N PHE A 2 -8.09 11.45 -20.92
CA PHE A 2 -9.29 12.01 -20.26
C PHE A 2 -10.15 12.86 -21.22
N ARG A 3 -9.55 13.77 -21.99
CA ARG A 3 -10.29 14.58 -22.98
C ARG A 3 -10.91 13.77 -24.13
N SER A 4 -10.29 12.66 -24.51
CA SER A 4 -10.70 11.83 -25.66
C SER A 4 -11.73 10.77 -25.27
N VAL A 5 -11.53 10.11 -24.13
CA VAL A 5 -12.40 9.03 -23.63
C VAL A 5 -13.56 9.57 -22.80
N ARG A 6 -13.37 10.71 -22.11
CA ARG A 6 -14.34 11.31 -21.17
C ARG A 6 -14.93 10.28 -20.19
N PRO A 7 -14.09 9.64 -19.35
CA PRO A 7 -14.57 8.62 -18.43
C PRO A 7 -15.50 9.24 -17.38
N GLU A 8 -16.60 8.55 -17.07
CA GLU A 8 -17.49 8.90 -15.95
C GLU A 8 -16.86 8.50 -14.61
N VAL A 9 -16.16 7.37 -14.58
CA VAL A 9 -15.51 6.82 -13.40
C VAL A 9 -14.05 6.46 -13.70
N VAL A 10 -13.15 6.77 -12.77
CA VAL A 10 -11.73 6.41 -12.85
C VAL A 10 -11.34 5.60 -11.61
N PHE A 11 -10.85 4.38 -11.84
CA PHE A 11 -10.17 3.58 -10.81
C PHE A 11 -8.65 3.68 -10.99
N HIS A 12 -7.98 4.38 -10.08
CA HIS A 12 -6.53 4.57 -10.10
C HIS A 12 -5.82 3.48 -9.29
N ALA A 13 -5.41 2.42 -10.00
CA ALA A 13 -4.65 1.29 -9.45
C ALA A 13 -3.14 1.30 -9.81
N ALA A 14 -2.65 2.38 -10.42
CA ALA A 14 -1.25 2.48 -10.84
C ALA A 14 -0.38 3.03 -9.71
N ALA A 15 0.62 2.26 -9.27
CA ALA A 15 1.58 2.65 -8.24
C ALA A 15 2.78 1.68 -8.26
N HIS A 16 3.92 2.12 -7.74
CA HIS A 16 4.95 1.18 -7.28
C HIS A 16 4.58 0.66 -5.89
N LYS A 17 4.62 -0.67 -5.74
CA LYS A 17 4.24 -1.39 -4.50
C LYS A 17 5.36 -2.21 -3.87
N HIS A 18 6.54 -2.27 -4.49
CA HIS A 18 7.65 -3.11 -4.04
C HIS A 18 8.41 -2.38 -2.94
N LEU A 19 8.15 -2.74 -1.69
CA LEU A 19 8.68 -2.06 -0.51
C LEU A 19 10.23 -1.99 -0.50
N PRO A 20 11.00 -3.07 -0.73
CA PRO A 20 12.46 -2.99 -0.73
C PRO A 20 13.00 -2.04 -1.81
N LEU A 21 12.39 -2.04 -3.00
CA LEU A 21 12.76 -1.15 -4.09
C LEU A 21 12.53 0.32 -3.69
N LEU A 22 11.41 0.62 -3.03
CA LEU A 22 11.08 1.98 -2.64
C LEU A 22 11.90 2.50 -1.45
N GLU A 23 12.38 1.63 -0.56
CA GLU A 23 13.36 2.03 0.46
C GLU A 23 14.72 2.39 -0.17
N ARG A 24 15.14 1.69 -1.24
CA ARG A 24 16.36 1.99 -2.01
C ARG A 24 16.20 3.21 -2.93
N HIS A 25 15.01 3.41 -3.49
CA HIS A 25 14.70 4.44 -4.49
C HIS A 25 13.44 5.24 -4.11
N PRO A 26 13.48 6.04 -3.01
CA PRO A 26 12.28 6.68 -2.49
C PRO A 26 11.72 7.75 -3.43
N SER A 27 12.57 8.41 -4.22
CA SER A 27 12.14 9.36 -5.25
C SER A 27 11.20 8.73 -6.27
N GLU A 28 11.39 7.45 -6.61
CA GLU A 28 10.52 6.75 -7.56
C GLU A 28 9.13 6.50 -6.95
N GLY A 29 9.06 6.17 -5.66
CA GLY A 29 7.78 6.07 -4.95
C GLY A 29 7.02 7.40 -4.91
N VAL A 30 7.74 8.52 -4.69
CA VAL A 30 7.13 9.86 -4.72
C VAL A 30 6.62 10.20 -6.12
N LYS A 31 7.42 9.97 -7.17
CA LYS A 31 7.02 10.26 -8.55
C LYS A 31 5.84 9.38 -9.00
N SER A 32 5.89 8.07 -8.74
CA SER A 32 4.81 7.18 -9.18
C SER A 32 3.54 7.40 -8.36
N ASN A 33 3.66 7.37 -7.02
CA ASN A 33 2.50 7.26 -6.15
C ASN A 33 1.91 8.63 -5.85
N VAL A 34 2.73 9.67 -5.62
CA VAL A 34 2.26 11.01 -5.25
C VAL A 34 2.04 11.87 -6.49
N LEU A 35 3.06 12.06 -7.34
CA LEU A 35 2.93 12.88 -8.55
C LEU A 35 1.91 12.27 -9.51
N GLY A 36 1.98 10.96 -9.76
CA GLY A 36 1.01 10.24 -10.59
C GLY A 36 -0.43 10.47 -10.13
N THR A 37 -0.69 10.33 -8.82
CA THR A 37 -2.01 10.61 -8.25
C THR A 37 -2.40 12.08 -8.45
N LYS A 38 -1.53 13.03 -8.10
CA LYS A 38 -1.80 14.47 -8.25
C LYS A 38 -2.15 14.84 -9.69
N THR A 39 -1.42 14.28 -10.66
CA THR A 39 -1.65 14.49 -12.09
C THR A 39 -3.01 13.94 -12.54
N LEU A 40 -3.36 12.71 -12.14
CA LEU A 40 -4.64 12.11 -12.54
C LEU A 40 -5.84 12.78 -11.86
N VAL A 41 -5.69 13.21 -10.60
CA VAL A 41 -6.69 14.01 -9.89
C VAL A 41 -6.94 15.34 -10.62
N GLY A 42 -5.88 16.04 -11.04
CA GLY A 42 -6.01 17.27 -11.84
C GLY A 42 -6.72 17.02 -13.17
N ALA A 43 -6.34 15.97 -13.90
CA ALA A 43 -6.99 15.61 -15.15
C ALA A 43 -8.48 15.25 -14.97
N ALA A 44 -8.82 14.56 -13.88
CA ALA A 44 -10.20 14.20 -13.56
C ALA A 44 -11.09 15.43 -13.35
N LEU A 45 -10.58 16.41 -12.60
CA LEU A 45 -11.25 17.69 -12.37
C LEU A 45 -11.44 18.48 -13.66
N GLU A 46 -10.38 18.62 -14.45
CA GLU A 46 -10.41 19.40 -15.70
C GLU A 46 -11.42 18.86 -16.72
N THR A 47 -11.68 17.55 -16.72
CA THR A 47 -12.60 16.93 -17.67
C THR A 47 -13.95 16.54 -17.09
N GLY A 48 -14.21 16.86 -15.82
CA GLY A 48 -15.50 16.61 -15.17
C GLY A 48 -15.83 15.12 -14.99
N VAL A 49 -14.84 14.32 -14.59
CA VAL A 49 -15.08 12.92 -14.17
C VAL A 49 -16.07 12.94 -13.00
N GLU A 50 -17.03 12.01 -12.97
CA GLU A 50 -18.02 11.96 -11.89
C GLU A 50 -17.43 11.38 -10.60
N ARG A 51 -16.67 10.27 -10.72
CA ARG A 51 -16.05 9.58 -9.57
C ARG A 51 -14.60 9.21 -9.84
N PHE A 52 -13.74 9.45 -8.86
CA PHE A 52 -12.33 9.05 -8.90
C PHE A 52 -11.98 8.27 -7.64
N ILE A 53 -11.56 7.02 -7.83
CA ILE A 53 -11.26 6.07 -6.75
C ILE A 53 -9.79 5.71 -6.78
N LEU A 54 -9.06 6.10 -5.75
CA LEU A 54 -7.67 5.70 -5.56
C LEU A 54 -7.60 4.36 -4.83
N ILE A 55 -6.91 3.37 -5.43
CA ILE A 55 -6.56 2.15 -4.71
C ILE A 55 -5.39 2.44 -3.78
N SER A 56 -5.59 2.23 -2.50
CA SER A 56 -4.58 2.39 -1.44
C SER A 56 -4.22 1.04 -0.82
N THR A 57 -3.56 1.05 0.34
CA THR A 57 -3.03 -0.14 1.01
C THR A 57 -3.11 0.05 2.53
N ASP A 58 -3.27 -1.05 3.25
CA ASP A 58 -3.06 -1.12 4.71
C ASP A 58 -1.79 -0.39 5.21
N LYS A 59 -0.68 -0.47 4.47
CA LYS A 59 0.60 0.20 4.80
C LYS A 59 0.51 1.72 4.90
N ALA A 60 -0.55 2.34 4.38
CA ALA A 60 -0.81 3.77 4.51
C ALA A 60 -1.35 4.15 5.91
N ALA A 61 -1.89 3.18 6.67
CA ALA A 61 -2.24 3.35 8.07
C ALA A 61 -0.97 3.33 8.92
N ASP A 62 -0.73 4.39 9.70
CA ASP A 62 0.46 4.59 10.54
C ASP A 62 1.76 4.18 9.83
N PRO A 63 2.14 4.89 8.75
CA PRO A 63 3.16 4.41 7.83
C PRO A 63 4.56 4.43 8.45
N VAL A 64 5.29 3.33 8.25
CA VAL A 64 6.71 3.20 8.66
C VAL A 64 7.67 2.97 7.49
N SER A 65 7.12 2.75 6.29
CA SER A 65 7.86 2.60 5.03
C SER A 65 7.61 3.76 4.07
N ILE A 66 8.51 3.92 3.09
CA ILE A 66 8.32 4.84 1.96
C ILE A 66 7.06 4.51 1.17
N LEU A 67 6.75 3.22 0.97
CA LEU A 67 5.52 2.79 0.30
C LEU A 67 4.29 3.32 1.05
N GLY A 68 4.22 3.05 2.36
CA GLY A 68 3.13 3.52 3.20
C GLY A 68 2.99 5.04 3.18
N ALA A 69 4.11 5.75 3.37
CA ALA A 69 4.11 7.21 3.40
C ALA A 69 3.64 7.83 2.08
N THR A 70 4.16 7.35 0.95
CA THR A 70 3.76 7.86 -0.38
C THR A 70 2.31 7.55 -0.72
N LYS A 71 1.79 6.39 -0.31
CA LYS A 71 0.36 6.05 -0.47
C LYS A 71 -0.52 6.88 0.44
N ARG A 72 -0.11 7.14 1.68
CA ARG A 72 -0.84 8.03 2.60
C ARG A 72 -0.90 9.47 2.08
N ILE A 73 0.21 10.00 1.55
CA ILE A 73 0.21 11.33 0.92
C ILE A 73 -0.69 11.34 -0.32
N ALA A 74 -0.73 10.25 -1.11
CA ALA A 74 -1.65 10.14 -2.23
C ALA A 74 -3.13 10.19 -1.80
N GLU A 75 -3.50 9.54 -0.69
CA GLU A 75 -4.85 9.68 -0.09
C GLU A 75 -5.14 11.12 0.29
N MET A 76 -4.18 11.81 0.93
CA MET A 76 -4.35 13.22 1.31
C MET A 76 -4.48 14.14 0.09
N VAL A 77 -3.79 13.84 -1.02
CA VAL A 77 -3.97 14.54 -2.30
C VAL A 77 -5.40 14.37 -2.84
N VAL A 78 -5.94 13.15 -2.78
CA VAL A 78 -7.34 12.87 -3.14
C VAL A 78 -8.30 13.62 -2.21
N GLN A 79 -8.06 13.56 -0.90
CA GLN A 79 -8.85 14.24 0.13
C GLN A 79 -8.85 15.77 -0.04
N SER A 80 -7.72 16.36 -0.47
CA SER A 80 -7.60 17.81 -0.70
C SER A 80 -8.57 18.37 -1.74
N ARG A 81 -9.19 17.48 -2.54
CA ARG A 81 -10.20 17.82 -3.56
C ARG A 81 -11.62 17.47 -3.13
N SER A 82 -11.82 17.13 -1.85
CA SER A 82 -13.17 17.00 -1.27
C SER A 82 -13.99 18.27 -1.51
N GLY A 83 -15.27 18.10 -1.83
CA GLY A 83 -16.19 19.20 -2.17
C GLY A 83 -16.09 19.72 -3.61
N ALA A 84 -15.20 19.15 -4.45
CA ALA A 84 -15.23 19.40 -5.89
C ALA A 84 -16.45 18.74 -6.55
N SER A 85 -16.70 19.06 -7.83
CA SER A 85 -17.76 18.41 -8.61
C SER A 85 -17.51 16.92 -8.83
N THR A 86 -16.24 16.53 -8.97
CA THR A 86 -15.82 15.12 -8.98
C THR A 86 -15.82 14.58 -7.55
N ARG A 87 -16.49 13.44 -7.35
CA ARG A 87 -16.47 12.73 -6.07
C ARG A 87 -15.20 11.91 -5.96
N PHE A 88 -14.41 12.19 -4.94
CA PHE A 88 -13.13 11.54 -4.70
C PHE A 88 -13.25 10.57 -3.52
N ALA A 89 -12.60 9.42 -3.63
CA ALA A 89 -12.41 8.53 -2.49
C ALA A 89 -11.14 7.68 -2.66
N SER A 90 -10.67 7.12 -1.56
CA SER A 90 -9.61 6.11 -1.53
C SER A 90 -10.15 4.81 -0.94
N VAL A 91 -9.61 3.66 -1.34
CA VAL A 91 -9.98 2.36 -0.78
C VAL A 91 -8.72 1.64 -0.29
N ARG A 92 -8.65 1.34 1.01
CA ARG A 92 -7.58 0.56 1.63
C ARG A 92 -8.00 -0.90 1.81
N PHE A 93 -7.07 -1.77 1.50
CA PHE A 93 -7.07 -3.17 1.86
C PHE A 93 -5.62 -3.68 1.90
N GLY A 94 -5.43 -4.84 2.51
CA GLY A 94 -4.16 -5.53 2.64
C GLY A 94 -3.83 -6.39 1.43
N ASN A 95 -3.27 -7.57 1.67
CA ASN A 95 -2.72 -8.39 0.60
C ASN A 95 -3.83 -9.05 -0.21
N VAL A 96 -3.61 -9.14 -1.51
CA VAL A 96 -4.51 -9.85 -2.43
C VAL A 96 -3.83 -11.14 -2.90
N LEU A 97 -4.54 -12.25 -2.71
CA LEU A 97 -4.10 -13.59 -3.10
C LEU A 97 -3.88 -13.65 -4.62
N GLY A 98 -2.80 -14.30 -5.06
CA GLY A 98 -2.50 -14.46 -6.48
C GLY A 98 -2.07 -13.19 -7.22
N SER A 99 -1.82 -12.08 -6.51
CA SER A 99 -1.28 -10.88 -7.16
C SER A 99 0.16 -11.10 -7.66
N ARG A 100 0.51 -10.50 -8.80
CA ARG A 100 1.87 -10.60 -9.38
C ARG A 100 2.93 -10.14 -8.38
N GLY A 101 4.02 -10.90 -8.27
CA GLY A 101 5.13 -10.63 -7.35
C GLY A 101 4.76 -10.70 -5.87
N SER A 102 3.67 -11.39 -5.52
CA SER A 102 3.25 -11.57 -4.13
C SER A 102 3.97 -12.72 -3.44
N PHE A 103 3.93 -12.72 -2.10
CA PHE A 103 4.47 -13.79 -1.27
C PHE A 103 4.01 -15.20 -1.72
N LEU A 104 2.75 -15.36 -2.11
CA LEU A 104 2.24 -16.66 -2.56
C LEU A 104 2.89 -17.16 -3.84
N HIS A 105 3.30 -16.26 -4.74
CA HIS A 105 4.01 -16.66 -5.95
C HIS A 105 5.40 -17.21 -5.61
N VAL A 106 6.14 -16.50 -4.77
CA VAL A 106 7.46 -16.93 -4.26
C VAL A 106 7.33 -18.24 -3.50
N LEU A 107 6.31 -18.36 -2.64
CA LEU A 107 6.02 -19.57 -1.88
C LEU A 107 5.80 -20.79 -2.79
N SER A 108 5.00 -20.63 -3.85
CA SER A 108 4.77 -21.65 -4.89
C SER A 108 6.10 -22.13 -5.46
N GLU A 109 6.93 -21.19 -5.93
CA GLU A 109 8.20 -21.48 -6.56
C GLU A 109 9.19 -22.19 -5.62
N GLN A 110 9.34 -21.69 -4.38
CA GLN A 110 10.21 -22.31 -3.37
C GLN A 110 9.78 -23.74 -3.04
N ILE A 111 8.47 -23.98 -2.88
CA ILE A 111 7.94 -25.31 -2.58
C ILE A 111 8.09 -26.26 -3.77
N GLU A 112 7.79 -25.80 -4.99
CA GLU A 112 7.91 -26.60 -6.22
C GLU A 112 9.36 -26.99 -6.51
N ASN A 113 10.31 -26.10 -6.23
CA ASN A 113 11.75 -26.35 -6.40
C ASN A 113 12.36 -27.13 -5.23
N GLY A 114 11.60 -27.41 -4.16
CA GLY A 114 12.10 -28.09 -2.96
C GLY A 114 13.10 -27.26 -2.15
N GLU A 115 13.01 -25.93 -2.24
CA GLU A 115 13.83 -24.97 -1.50
C GLU A 115 13.23 -24.68 -0.12
N ALA A 116 14.08 -24.18 0.79
CA ALA A 116 13.59 -23.67 2.07
C ALA A 116 12.75 -22.41 1.86
N VAL A 117 11.54 -22.41 2.41
CA VAL A 117 10.62 -21.27 2.33
C VAL A 117 11.13 -20.14 3.20
N THR A 118 11.30 -18.96 2.63
CA THR A 118 11.80 -17.80 3.36
C THR A 118 10.66 -16.98 3.96
N VAL A 119 10.67 -16.83 5.28
CA VAL A 119 9.69 -16.02 6.05
C VAL A 119 10.43 -14.95 6.83
N THR A 120 9.92 -13.73 6.89
CA THR A 120 10.65 -12.61 7.54
C THR A 120 10.71 -12.76 9.06
N HIS A 121 9.60 -13.14 9.70
CA HIS A 121 9.53 -13.33 11.15
C HIS A 121 8.55 -14.46 11.51
N PRO A 122 8.79 -15.27 12.55
CA PRO A 122 7.89 -16.35 12.96
C PRO A 122 6.47 -15.89 13.31
N GLU A 123 6.34 -14.67 13.80
CA GLU A 123 5.07 -14.09 14.25
C GLU A 123 4.44 -13.13 13.23
N VAL A 124 5.02 -12.98 12.02
CA VAL A 124 4.50 -12.02 11.03
C VAL A 124 3.10 -12.42 10.55
N THR A 125 2.18 -11.46 10.56
CA THR A 125 0.79 -11.67 10.11
C THR A 125 0.41 -10.73 8.98
N ARG A 126 -0.48 -11.16 8.09
CA ARG A 126 -1.01 -10.32 7.01
C ARG A 126 -2.49 -10.60 6.79
N PHE A 127 -3.24 -9.55 6.43
CA PHE A 127 -4.60 -9.71 5.92
C PHE A 127 -4.59 -10.20 4.48
N PHE A 128 -5.52 -11.09 4.14
CA PHE A 128 -5.66 -11.63 2.79
C PHE A 128 -7.11 -11.61 2.34
N MET A 129 -7.29 -11.38 1.05
CA MET A 129 -8.58 -11.48 0.36
C MET A 129 -8.31 -11.89 -1.09
N THR A 130 -9.30 -12.46 -1.77
CA THR A 130 -9.22 -12.75 -3.20
C THR A 130 -9.29 -11.48 -4.04
N VAL A 131 -8.84 -11.54 -5.31
CA VAL A 131 -8.94 -10.41 -6.23
C VAL A 131 -10.41 -10.05 -6.47
N GLU A 132 -11.26 -11.05 -6.62
CA GLU A 132 -12.68 -10.92 -6.93
C GLU A 132 -13.43 -10.23 -5.79
N GLU A 133 -13.18 -10.62 -4.55
CA GLU A 133 -13.73 -9.96 -3.37
C GLU A 133 -13.25 -8.51 -3.26
N ALA A 134 -11.95 -8.27 -3.42
CA ALA A 134 -11.38 -6.93 -3.31
C ALA A 134 -11.95 -5.99 -4.39
N VAL A 135 -11.99 -6.44 -5.65
CA VAL A 135 -12.53 -5.65 -6.76
C VAL A 135 -14.04 -5.40 -6.59
N GLY A 136 -14.81 -6.41 -6.17
CA GLY A 136 -16.23 -6.25 -5.89
C GLY A 136 -16.49 -5.19 -4.84
N LEU A 137 -15.79 -5.26 -3.71
CA LEU A 137 -15.92 -4.28 -2.62
C LEU A 137 -15.41 -2.88 -3.02
N VAL A 138 -14.39 -2.78 -3.88
CA VAL A 138 -13.93 -1.48 -4.43
C VAL A 138 -15.00 -0.82 -5.28
N ILE A 139 -15.73 -1.60 -6.10
CA ILE A 139 -16.82 -1.08 -6.93
C ILE A 139 -17.99 -0.63 -6.04
N GLU A 140 -18.34 -1.40 -5.01
CA GLU A 140 -19.35 -1.01 -4.02
C GLU A 140 -18.94 0.27 -3.27
N ALA A 141 -17.69 0.36 -2.82
CA ALA A 141 -17.14 1.56 -2.18
C ALA A 141 -17.22 2.79 -3.08
N ALA A 142 -16.95 2.62 -4.39
CA ALA A 142 -17.04 3.70 -5.36
C ALA A 142 -18.45 4.32 -5.42
N SER A 143 -19.49 3.49 -5.29
CA SER A 143 -20.88 3.97 -5.31
C SER A 143 -21.24 4.86 -4.11
N MET A 144 -20.52 4.70 -2.98
CA MET A 144 -20.74 5.42 -1.72
C MET A 144 -19.86 6.66 -1.55
N ALA A 145 -18.92 6.91 -2.46
CA ALA A 145 -17.99 8.03 -2.38
C ALA A 145 -18.71 9.38 -2.51
N GLU A 146 -18.47 10.30 -1.58
CA GLU A 146 -19.09 11.64 -1.61
C GLU A 146 -18.06 12.75 -1.33
N ALA A 147 -17.29 12.64 -0.24
CA ALA A 147 -16.54 13.76 0.32
C ALA A 147 -15.06 13.45 0.61
N GLY A 148 -14.38 12.64 -0.21
CA GLY A 148 -12.96 12.36 -0.03
C GLY A 148 -12.69 11.32 1.05
N GLU A 149 -13.64 10.41 1.29
CA GLU A 149 -13.51 9.34 2.27
C GLU A 149 -12.35 8.40 1.94
N THR A 150 -11.76 7.82 2.98
CA THR A 150 -10.96 6.61 2.82
C THR A 150 -11.79 5.43 3.31
N PHE A 151 -12.27 4.63 2.37
CA PHE A 151 -12.92 3.36 2.66
C PHE A 151 -11.88 2.32 3.05
N VAL A 152 -12.24 1.42 3.95
CA VAL A 152 -11.40 0.34 4.44
C VAL A 152 -12.22 -0.93 4.38
N LEU A 153 -11.70 -1.92 3.64
CA LEU A 153 -12.38 -3.20 3.46
C LEU A 153 -12.19 -4.08 4.69
N ASP A 154 -13.27 -4.74 5.10
CA ASP A 154 -13.19 -5.82 6.10
C ASP A 154 -12.50 -7.04 5.47
N MET A 155 -11.36 -7.42 6.04
CA MET A 155 -10.53 -8.52 5.57
C MET A 155 -10.58 -9.75 6.48
N GLY A 156 -11.44 -9.73 7.51
CA GLY A 156 -11.44 -10.74 8.55
C GLY A 156 -10.17 -10.71 9.40
N GLU A 157 -9.81 -11.86 9.94
CA GLU A 157 -8.66 -12.00 10.85
C GLU A 157 -7.33 -12.08 10.06
N PRO A 158 -6.25 -11.47 10.58
CA PRO A 158 -4.94 -11.59 9.97
C PRO A 158 -4.42 -13.03 10.09
N VAL A 159 -3.70 -13.49 9.07
CA VAL A 159 -3.15 -14.85 8.99
C VAL A 159 -1.66 -14.83 9.25
N ARG A 160 -1.16 -15.68 10.15
CA ARG A 160 0.29 -15.88 10.34
C ARG A 160 0.89 -16.48 9.08
N ILE A 161 1.98 -15.91 8.61
CA ILE A 161 2.61 -16.37 7.36
C ILE A 161 3.14 -17.80 7.48
N VAL A 162 3.63 -18.21 8.65
CA VAL A 162 4.03 -19.61 8.91
C VAL A 162 2.86 -20.58 8.71
N ASP A 163 1.67 -20.23 9.22
CA ASP A 163 0.48 -21.07 9.06
C ASP A 163 0.06 -21.16 7.58
N LEU A 164 0.11 -20.03 6.87
CA LEU A 164 -0.16 -19.98 5.43
C LEU A 164 0.78 -20.89 4.63
N VAL A 165 2.08 -20.90 4.95
CA VAL A 165 3.08 -21.78 4.32
C VAL A 165 2.70 -23.24 4.51
N HIS A 166 2.37 -23.65 5.73
CA HIS A 166 1.97 -25.03 6.01
C HIS A 166 0.65 -25.41 5.35
N THR A 167 -0.35 -24.52 5.35
CA THR A 167 -1.63 -24.75 4.66
C THR A 167 -1.42 -24.94 3.15
N TYR A 168 -0.61 -24.07 2.53
CA TYR A 168 -0.33 -24.15 1.10
C TYR A 168 0.45 -25.44 0.75
N ALA A 169 1.49 -25.78 1.52
CA ALA A 169 2.25 -27.01 1.32
C ALA A 169 1.37 -28.28 1.42
N ALA A 170 0.44 -28.30 2.37
CA ALA A 170 -0.52 -29.40 2.51
C ALA A 170 -1.44 -29.52 1.29
N GLN A 171 -1.90 -28.41 0.72
CA GLN A 171 -2.69 -28.40 -0.53
C GLN A 171 -1.90 -28.93 -1.73
N MET A 172 -0.58 -28.71 -1.74
CA MET A 172 0.34 -29.27 -2.74
C MET A 172 0.78 -30.71 -2.43
N HIS A 173 0.17 -31.37 -1.44
CA HIS A 173 0.50 -32.72 -1.00
C HIS A 173 1.97 -32.90 -0.55
N VAL A 174 2.61 -31.81 -0.12
CA VAL A 174 3.95 -31.83 0.46
C VAL A 174 3.84 -32.15 1.95
N ARG A 175 4.58 -33.18 2.40
CA ARG A 175 4.56 -33.59 3.80
C ARG A 175 5.14 -32.50 4.70
N PRO A 176 4.57 -32.24 5.90
CA PRO A 176 5.04 -31.17 6.79
C PRO A 176 6.53 -31.22 7.12
N GLU A 177 7.11 -32.42 7.26
CA GLU A 177 8.53 -32.60 7.61
C GLU A 177 9.49 -32.23 6.47
N ARG A 178 8.96 -32.02 5.25
CA ARG A 178 9.74 -31.55 4.09
C ARG A 178 9.67 -30.04 3.91
N VAL A 179 8.84 -29.35 4.69
CA VAL A 179 8.70 -27.89 4.62
C VAL A 179 9.71 -27.27 5.58
N GLU A 180 10.89 -26.93 5.07
CA GLU A 180 11.88 -26.15 5.81
C GLU A 180 11.52 -24.66 5.71
N ILE A 181 11.38 -23.98 6.86
CA ILE A 181 11.18 -22.53 6.91
C ILE A 181 12.46 -21.87 7.41
N ARG A 182 12.98 -20.92 6.63
CA ARG A 182 14.14 -20.10 7.00
C ARG A 182 13.70 -18.67 7.34
N PHE A 183 14.03 -18.23 8.55
CA PHE A 183 13.73 -16.87 8.98
C PHE A 183 14.81 -15.89 8.51
N THR A 184 14.40 -14.81 7.83
CA THR A 184 15.32 -13.82 7.23
C THR A 184 15.42 -12.52 8.02
N GLY A 185 14.53 -12.30 9.00
CA GLY A 185 14.40 -11.03 9.72
C GLY A 185 13.46 -10.05 9.00
N LEU A 186 12.89 -9.11 9.77
CA LEU A 186 12.09 -8.03 9.21
C LEU A 186 12.99 -7.06 8.42
N ARG A 187 12.49 -6.63 7.26
CA ARG A 187 13.19 -5.67 6.39
C ARG A 187 12.94 -4.22 6.86
N PRO A 188 13.79 -3.26 6.46
CA PRO A 188 13.53 -1.84 6.69
C PRO A 188 12.13 -1.45 6.20
N GLY A 189 11.32 -0.83 7.07
CA GLY A 189 9.96 -0.39 6.76
C GLY A 189 8.90 -1.49 6.79
N GLU A 190 9.25 -2.74 7.10
CA GLU A 190 8.28 -3.83 7.25
C GLU A 190 7.71 -3.89 8.67
N LYS A 191 6.39 -3.99 8.79
CA LYS A 191 5.72 -4.21 10.08
C LYS A 191 5.60 -5.70 10.39
N LEU A 192 5.59 -6.02 11.68
CA LEU A 192 5.23 -7.37 12.15
C LEU A 192 3.76 -7.65 11.82
N ASP A 193 2.88 -6.73 12.21
CA ASP A 193 1.45 -6.75 11.95
C ASP A 193 1.05 -5.47 11.22
N GLU A 194 0.21 -5.61 10.20
CA GLU A 194 -0.37 -4.46 9.50
C GLU A 194 -1.65 -4.02 10.22
N ASP A 195 -1.94 -2.72 10.15
CA ASP A 195 -3.19 -2.14 10.63
C ASP A 195 -4.00 -1.68 9.42
N LEU A 196 -5.32 -1.90 9.42
CA LEU A 196 -6.19 -1.37 8.37
C LEU A 196 -6.57 0.11 8.60
N PHE A 197 -6.46 0.58 9.85
CA PHE A 197 -6.75 1.95 10.28
C PHE A 197 -5.59 2.50 11.11
N SER A 198 -5.30 3.80 10.95
CA SER A 198 -4.42 4.49 11.88
C SER A 198 -5.04 4.53 13.27
N LYS A 199 -4.19 4.51 14.31
CA LYS A 199 -4.59 4.73 15.70
C LYS A 199 -5.30 6.07 15.94
N THR A 200 -5.11 7.03 15.03
CA THR A 200 -5.69 8.38 15.13
C THR A 200 -6.90 8.58 14.21
N GLU A 201 -7.29 7.57 13.45
CA GLU A 201 -8.45 7.63 12.56
C GLU A 201 -9.72 7.16 13.27
N GLU A 202 -10.76 7.97 13.18
CA GLU A 202 -12.10 7.59 13.60
C GLU A 202 -12.77 6.75 12.50
N ARG A 203 -13.45 5.66 12.90
CA ARG A 203 -14.08 4.69 12.01
C ARG A 203 -15.59 4.93 11.96
N VAL A 204 -16.15 4.90 10.77
CA VAL A 204 -17.59 5.03 10.52
C VAL A 204 -18.07 3.82 9.75
N VAL A 205 -19.23 3.30 10.14
CA VAL A 205 -19.91 2.22 9.42
C VAL A 205 -20.56 2.78 8.16
N THR A 206 -20.41 2.09 7.03
CA THR A 206 -21.08 2.47 5.78
C THR A 206 -22.38 1.68 5.59
N ALA A 207 -23.08 1.92 4.48
CA ALA A 207 -24.24 1.10 4.11
C ALA A 207 -23.89 -0.36 3.82
N HIS A 208 -22.62 -0.65 3.48
CA HIS A 208 -22.16 -2.00 3.17
C HIS A 208 -21.45 -2.63 4.39
N PRO A 209 -21.84 -3.84 4.85
CA PRO A 209 -21.35 -4.41 6.11
C PRO A 209 -19.86 -4.75 6.11
N LYS A 210 -19.27 -4.97 4.93
CA LYS A 210 -17.82 -5.24 4.76
C LYS A 210 -16.99 -4.00 4.39
N ILE A 211 -17.57 -2.81 4.47
CA ILE A 211 -16.89 -1.57 4.12
C ILE A 211 -17.08 -0.58 5.27
N MET A 212 -15.98 -0.12 5.84
CA MET A 212 -15.96 0.98 6.78
C MET A 212 -15.34 2.21 6.10
N ALA A 213 -15.50 3.39 6.69
CA ALA A 213 -14.88 4.62 6.22
C ALA A 213 -14.14 5.33 7.36
N THR A 214 -13.13 6.12 7.02
CA THR A 214 -12.49 7.05 7.96
C THR A 214 -13.21 8.39 7.95
N VAL A 215 -13.32 9.06 9.10
CA VAL A 215 -13.69 10.49 9.13
C VAL A 215 -12.51 11.33 8.59
N PRO A 216 -12.70 12.10 7.50
CA PRO A 216 -11.64 12.95 6.96
C PRO A 216 -11.23 14.03 7.98
N ARG A 217 -9.93 14.15 8.25
CA ARG A 217 -9.40 15.23 9.11
C ARG A 217 -8.95 16.42 8.26
N PRO A 218 -9.14 17.68 8.71
CA PRO A 218 -8.64 18.83 7.99
C PRO A 218 -7.14 18.71 7.68
N LEU A 219 -6.77 18.97 6.43
CA LEU A 219 -5.36 18.98 6.02
C LEU A 219 -4.68 20.27 6.52
N PRO A 220 -3.35 20.24 6.78
CA PRO A 220 -2.60 21.46 7.06
C PRO A 220 -2.78 22.51 5.96
N ALA A 221 -2.84 23.80 6.34
CA ALA A 221 -3.06 24.89 5.39
C ALA A 221 -1.97 24.97 4.30
N ASP A 222 -0.74 24.58 4.65
CA ASP A 222 0.43 24.54 3.77
C ASP A 222 0.63 23.18 3.08
N PHE A 223 -0.31 22.24 3.21
CA PHE A 223 -0.17 20.88 2.67
C PHE A 223 0.24 20.85 1.19
N ALA A 224 -0.39 21.69 0.36
CA ALA A 224 -0.07 21.77 -1.07
C ALA A 224 1.39 22.19 -1.32
N ASP A 225 1.88 23.19 -0.58
CA ASP A 225 3.26 23.67 -0.67
C ASP A 225 4.26 22.61 -0.20
N ARG A 226 3.92 21.87 0.87
CA ARG A 226 4.75 20.75 1.36
C ARG A 226 4.86 19.63 0.32
N VAL A 227 3.73 19.27 -0.31
CA VAL A 227 3.71 18.28 -1.38
C VAL A 227 4.56 18.77 -2.56
N ASP A 228 4.46 20.03 -2.95
CA ASP A 228 5.23 20.57 -4.07
C ASP A 228 6.75 20.59 -3.79
N ALA A 229 7.14 20.90 -2.55
CA ALA A 229 8.54 20.79 -2.13
C ALA A 229 9.05 19.33 -2.18
N LEU A 230 8.24 18.36 -1.72
CA LEU A 230 8.55 16.94 -1.82
C LEU A 230 8.69 16.49 -3.28
N LEU A 231 7.77 16.92 -4.15
CA LEU A 231 7.79 16.60 -5.57
C LEU A 231 9.03 17.18 -6.27
N PHE A 232 9.41 18.42 -5.95
CA PHE A 232 10.63 19.04 -6.45
C PHE A 232 11.88 18.26 -6.01
N ALA A 233 11.97 17.90 -4.72
CA ALA A 233 13.09 17.12 -4.20
C ALA A 233 13.20 15.74 -4.86
N ALA A 234 12.08 15.06 -5.07
CA ALA A 234 12.04 13.77 -5.77
C ALA A 234 12.39 13.91 -7.26
N GLY A 235 11.90 14.94 -7.94
CA GLY A 235 12.24 15.25 -9.34
C GLY A 235 13.73 15.52 -9.55
N ALA A 236 14.38 16.16 -8.57
CA ALA A 236 15.81 16.41 -8.55
C ALA A 236 16.65 15.20 -8.07
N ASN A 237 16.04 14.04 -7.78
CA ASN A 237 16.69 12.85 -7.23
C ASN A 237 17.60 13.17 -6.02
N ARG A 238 17.08 13.98 -5.09
CA ARG A 238 17.80 14.31 -3.86
C ARG A 238 18.14 13.03 -3.08
N PRO A 239 19.23 13.02 -2.28
CA PRO A 239 19.62 11.87 -1.47
C PRO A 239 18.47 11.30 -0.61
N ILE A 240 18.51 9.99 -0.35
CA ILE A 240 17.47 9.23 0.38
C ILE A 240 17.07 9.91 1.70
N HIS A 241 18.05 10.34 2.50
CA HIS A 241 17.80 10.97 3.80
C HIS A 241 17.05 12.30 3.66
N GLU A 242 17.30 13.07 2.59
CA GLU A 242 16.55 14.29 2.31
C GLU A 242 15.10 13.98 1.92
N ILE A 243 14.88 12.98 1.07
CA ILE A 243 13.52 12.56 0.70
C ILE A 243 12.74 12.09 1.92
N LYS A 244 13.35 11.27 2.80
CA LYS A 244 12.75 10.85 4.07
C LYS A 244 12.36 12.05 4.94
N ARG A 245 13.21 13.08 5.02
CA ARG A 245 12.89 14.33 5.74
C ARG A 245 11.72 15.08 5.13
N TYR A 246 11.63 15.19 3.79
CA TYR A 246 10.47 15.80 3.13
C TYR A 246 9.19 14.98 3.36
N LEU A 247 9.27 13.65 3.34
CA LEU A 247 8.15 12.77 3.67
C LEU A 247 7.66 13.02 5.11
N SER A 248 8.55 13.05 6.10
CA SER A 248 8.18 13.35 7.49
C SER A 248 7.66 14.77 7.68
N PHE A 249 8.10 15.73 6.86
CA PHE A 249 7.60 17.10 6.89
C PHE A 249 6.16 17.21 6.35
N VAL A 250 5.85 16.49 5.27
CA VAL A 250 4.48 16.39 4.74
C VAL A 250 3.58 15.58 5.68
N LEU A 251 4.13 14.51 6.27
CA LEU A 251 3.41 13.49 7.01
C LEU A 251 4.08 13.26 8.38
N PRO A 252 3.75 14.04 9.42
CA PRO A 252 4.38 13.93 10.74
C PRO A 252 4.22 12.55 11.42
N GLU A 253 3.17 11.81 11.09
CA GLU A 253 2.96 10.43 11.56
C GLU A 253 3.84 9.38 10.86
N TYR A 254 4.57 9.77 9.81
CA TYR A 254 5.56 8.89 9.19
C TYR A 254 6.81 8.79 10.06
N HIS A 255 6.96 7.63 10.67
CA HIS A 255 8.14 7.26 11.44
C HIS A 255 8.91 6.22 10.66
N ALA A 256 9.94 6.67 9.92
CA ALA A 256 10.83 5.77 9.22
C ALA A 256 11.36 4.71 10.20
N ALA A 257 11.17 3.43 9.85
CA ALA A 257 11.74 2.34 10.64
C ALA A 257 13.26 2.56 10.79
N ALA A 258 13.78 2.35 11.99
CA ALA A 258 15.22 2.37 12.22
C ALA A 258 15.90 1.39 11.27
N GLU A 259 17.06 1.75 10.72
CA GLU A 259 17.87 0.78 9.98
C GLU A 259 18.17 -0.38 10.93
N PRO A 260 17.76 -1.62 10.60
CA PRO A 260 18.13 -2.76 11.41
C PRO A 260 19.65 -2.83 11.45
N ALA A 261 20.21 -3.04 12.65
CA ALA A 261 21.63 -3.33 12.79
C ALA A 261 21.96 -4.48 11.83
N ILE A 262 22.86 -4.21 10.88
CA ILE A 262 23.31 -5.20 9.90
C ILE A 262 23.80 -6.42 10.70
N ALA A 263 23.03 -7.50 10.71
CA ALA A 263 23.54 -8.79 11.13
C ALA A 263 24.60 -9.16 10.10
N ASN A 264 25.87 -8.95 10.46
CA ASN A 264 27.01 -9.33 9.64
C ASN A 264 26.89 -10.82 9.29
N GLY A 265 26.76 -11.09 7.99
CA GLY A 265 26.79 -12.42 7.42
C GLY A 265 25.40 -13.02 7.25
N TYR A 266 24.66 -12.59 6.22
CA TYR A 266 23.92 -13.42 5.25
C TYR A 266 23.33 -12.53 4.13
N PHE A 267 24.07 -11.53 3.65
CA PHE A 267 23.71 -10.78 2.44
C PHE A 267 24.30 -11.49 1.22
N ASN A 268 23.78 -12.67 0.90
CA ASN A 268 24.04 -13.31 -0.40
C ASN A 268 22.98 -14.36 -0.77
N PHE A 269 21.78 -14.27 -0.19
CA PHE A 269 20.61 -14.87 -0.84
C PHE A 269 19.88 -13.74 -1.54
N PRO A 270 20.11 -13.55 -2.85
CA PRO A 270 19.16 -12.78 -3.61
C PRO A 270 17.83 -13.52 -3.43
N TYR A 271 16.82 -12.83 -2.89
CA TYR A 271 15.54 -13.01 -3.54
C TYR A 271 15.82 -12.77 -5.03
N PRO A 272 15.36 -13.63 -5.96
CA PRO A 272 15.42 -13.33 -7.37
C PRO A 272 14.52 -12.10 -7.59
N ASP A 273 15.10 -10.93 -7.34
CA ASP A 273 14.57 -9.58 -7.54
C ASP A 273 14.58 -9.25 -9.06
N ASP A 274 14.29 -10.24 -9.91
CA ASP A 274 13.97 -10.04 -11.34
C ASP A 274 12.48 -9.67 -11.53
N PHE A 275 11.84 -9.09 -10.51
CA PHE A 275 10.46 -8.54 -10.58
C PHE A 275 10.33 -7.14 -9.97
#